data_AF-A0AAD4N4N3-F1
#
_entry.id   AF-A0AAD4N4N3-F1
#
_cell.length_a   1.000
_cell.length_b   1.000
_cell.length_c   1.000
_cell.angle_alpha   90.00
_cell.angle_beta   90.00
_cell.angle_gamma   90.00
#
_symmetry.space_group_name_H-M   'P 1'
#
loop_
_entity.id
_entity.type
_entity.pdbx_description
1 polymer ?
#
loop_
_entity_poly.entity_id
_entity_poly.type
_entity_poly.pdbx_seq_one_letter_code
_entity_poly.pdbx_strand_id
1 'polypeptide(L)'
;MFCWAANGGHVPNYLLHYPFSPVLIAKLYCITSSILMLVIWFQIRDRRDLHSDYNFISIAIADLISLLFFTISLWFALQKFFWVKLETVLNMLSLFFTSIAILATLNIDKRRSNLGNQVFYLLVPHFYMALIEMFALIWVWKFTRNTVSNLFINNWGAETNYCELRQLDRDF
;
A
#
# COMPACT_ATOMS: atom_id res chain seq x y z
N MET A 1 17.44 4.89 12.36
CA MET A 1 16.92 5.09 13.74
C MET A 1 17.31 6.51 14.12
N PHE A 2 16.49 7.56 14.19
CA PHE A 2 15.17 7.68 14.80
C PHE A 2 14.61 9.12 14.59
N CYS A 3 14.40 9.65 13.38
CA CYS A 3 13.76 10.99 13.28
C CYS A 3 12.32 10.97 13.84
N TRP A 4 11.58 9.88 13.61
CA TRP A 4 10.22 9.72 14.14
C TRP A 4 10.17 9.55 15.66
N ALA A 5 11.09 8.77 16.26
CA ALA A 5 11.13 8.66 17.73
C ALA A 5 11.81 9.86 18.40
N ALA A 6 12.63 10.63 17.69
CA ALA A 6 13.17 11.89 18.18
C ALA A 6 12.09 12.99 18.26
N ASN A 7 11.10 12.99 17.36
CA ASN A 7 9.97 13.92 17.37
C ASN A 7 8.77 13.43 18.20
N GLY A 8 9.02 12.63 19.25
CA GLY A 8 7.97 12.18 20.18
C GLY A 8 6.93 11.21 19.59
N GLY A 9 7.18 10.63 18.41
CA GLY A 9 6.25 9.69 17.76
C GLY A 9 5.03 10.37 17.13
N HIS A 10 4.99 11.70 17.05
CA HIS A 10 3.88 12.40 16.43
C HIS A 10 3.87 12.20 14.91
N VAL A 11 2.68 11.95 14.35
CA VAL A 11 2.47 11.87 12.90
C VAL A 11 2.73 13.27 12.32
N PRO A 12 3.59 13.41 11.29
CA PRO A 12 3.84 14.71 10.67
C PRO A 12 2.56 15.39 10.19
N ASN A 13 2.33 16.65 10.60
CA ASN A 13 1.09 17.38 10.31
C ASN A 13 0.76 17.49 8.81
N TYR A 14 1.77 17.53 7.94
CA TYR A 14 1.55 17.61 6.48
C TYR A 14 0.84 16.38 5.92
N LEU A 15 0.95 15.20 6.56
CA LEU A 15 0.27 13.99 6.11
C LEU A 15 -1.24 14.08 6.29
N LEU A 16 -1.70 14.94 7.18
CA LEU A 16 -3.11 15.25 7.38
C LEU A 16 -3.59 16.39 6.47
N HIS A 17 -2.69 17.03 5.74
CA HIS A 17 -3.02 18.07 4.77
C HIS A 17 -3.09 17.53 3.35
N TYR A 18 -3.90 18.20 2.53
CA TYR A 18 -3.94 17.96 1.10
C TYR A 18 -2.56 18.25 0.50
N PRO A 19 -2.07 17.47 -0.46
CA PRO A 19 -2.68 16.31 -1.13
C PRO A 19 -2.29 14.95 -0.52
N PHE A 20 -1.67 14.92 0.65
CA PHE A 20 -1.14 13.69 1.26
C PHE A 20 -2.19 12.89 2.03
N SER A 21 -3.20 13.55 2.59
CA SER A 21 -4.22 12.87 3.39
C SER A 21 -5.00 11.78 2.64
N PRO A 22 -5.41 11.94 1.36
CA PRO A 22 -6.10 10.87 0.64
C PRO A 22 -5.19 9.68 0.34
N VAL A 23 -3.91 9.94 0.06
CA VAL A 23 -2.90 8.89 -0.16
C VAL A 23 -2.63 8.13 1.13
N LEU A 24 -2.52 8.83 2.26
CA LEU A 24 -2.34 8.21 3.57
C LEU A 24 -3.52 7.29 3.91
N ILE A 25 -4.75 7.77 3.74
CA ILE A 25 -5.97 7.00 4.02
C ILE A 25 -6.05 5.76 3.12
N ALA A 26 -5.82 5.93 1.81
CA ALA A 26 -5.75 4.84 0.85
C ALA A 26 -4.71 3.81 1.29
N LYS A 27 -3.54 4.27 1.76
CA LYS A 27 -2.47 3.39 2.16
C LYS A 27 -2.80 2.56 3.40
N LEU A 28 -3.32 3.22 4.43
CA LEU A 28 -3.75 2.57 5.67
C LEU A 28 -4.87 1.55 5.39
N TYR A 29 -5.79 1.88 4.49
CA TYR A 29 -6.87 0.98 4.11
C TYR A 29 -6.35 -0.30 3.43
N CYS A 30 -5.40 -0.19 2.48
CA CYS A 30 -4.84 -1.40 1.86
C CYS A 30 -4.12 -2.26 2.90
N ILE A 31 -3.33 -1.66 3.81
CA ILE A 31 -2.63 -2.42 4.86
C ILE A 31 -3.63 -3.18 5.75
N THR A 32 -4.69 -2.51 6.22
CA THR A 32 -5.71 -3.18 7.05
C THR A 32 -6.44 -4.27 6.28
N SER A 33 -6.71 -4.04 4.98
CA SER A 33 -7.33 -5.04 4.10
C SER A 33 -6.42 -6.24 3.86
N SER A 34 -5.13 -6.04 3.66
CA SER A 34 -4.14 -7.13 3.52
C SER A 34 -4.04 -7.96 4.78
N ILE A 35 -4.08 -7.35 5.98
CA ILE A 35 -4.11 -8.07 7.25
C ILE A 35 -5.39 -8.92 7.36
N LEU A 36 -6.55 -8.35 7.03
CA LEU A 36 -7.81 -9.09 7.03
C LEU A 36 -7.78 -10.27 6.04
N MET A 37 -7.21 -10.05 4.86
CA MET A 37 -7.00 -11.10 3.86
C MET A 37 -6.13 -12.23 4.36
N LEU A 38 -5.07 -11.91 5.09
CA LEU A 38 -4.18 -12.89 5.70
C LEU A 38 -4.92 -13.75 6.75
N VAL A 39 -5.85 -13.15 7.51
CA VAL A 39 -6.74 -13.90 8.43
C VAL A 39 -7.69 -14.83 7.67
N ILE A 40 -8.35 -14.34 6.61
CA ILE A 40 -9.23 -15.15 5.76
C ILE A 40 -8.44 -16.30 5.14
N TRP A 41 -7.21 -16.03 4.69
CA TRP A 41 -6.30 -17.00 4.11
C TRP A 41 -5.97 -18.14 5.07
N PHE A 42 -5.62 -17.83 6.33
CA PHE A 42 -5.38 -18.86 7.35
C PHE A 42 -6.62 -19.72 7.61
N GLN A 43 -7.80 -19.10 7.69
CA GLN A 43 -9.04 -19.85 7.91
C GLN A 43 -9.39 -20.80 6.75
N ILE A 44 -9.07 -20.41 5.51
CA ILE A 44 -9.31 -21.25 4.33
C ILE A 44 -8.28 -22.38 4.26
N ARG A 45 -7.00 -22.08 4.57
CA ARG A 45 -5.91 -23.05 4.57
C ARG A 45 -6.15 -24.20 5.55
N ASP A 46 -6.43 -23.88 6.81
CA ASP A 46 -6.54 -24.87 7.89
C ASP A 46 -7.73 -25.83 7.69
N ARG A 47 -8.74 -25.42 6.92
CA ARG A 47 -9.97 -26.21 6.74
C ARG A 47 -9.91 -27.21 5.59
N ARG A 48 -8.95 -27.13 4.66
CA ARG A 48 -9.13 -27.77 3.33
C ARG A 48 -7.89 -28.33 2.64
N ASP A 49 -6.91 -28.89 3.36
CA ASP A 49 -5.76 -29.63 2.77
C ASP A 49 -5.11 -28.96 1.53
N LEU A 50 -5.19 -27.63 1.42
CA LEU A 50 -4.64 -26.82 0.33
C LEU A 50 -3.12 -26.66 0.45
N HIS A 51 -2.50 -27.42 1.35
CA HIS A 51 -1.08 -27.37 1.68
C HIS A 51 -0.15 -27.65 0.49
N SER A 52 -0.62 -28.35 -0.54
CA SER A 52 0.19 -28.73 -1.70
C SER A 52 -0.11 -27.96 -2.98
N ASP A 53 -1.01 -26.97 -2.96
CA ASP A 53 -1.32 -26.21 -4.17
C ASP A 53 -0.32 -25.07 -4.35
N TYR A 54 0.56 -25.20 -5.35
CA TYR A 54 1.56 -24.19 -5.70
C TYR A 54 0.93 -22.82 -6.00
N ASN A 55 -0.31 -22.79 -6.52
CA ASN A 55 -1.03 -21.55 -6.76
C ASN A 55 -1.42 -20.86 -5.44
N PHE A 56 -1.71 -21.63 -4.41
CA PHE A 56 -2.11 -21.08 -3.11
C PHE A 56 -0.94 -20.45 -2.36
N ILE A 57 0.26 -21.03 -2.50
CA ILE A 57 1.50 -20.49 -1.94
C ILE A 57 1.95 -19.24 -2.71
N SER A 58 1.83 -19.24 -4.04
CA SER A 58 2.25 -18.09 -4.87
C SER A 58 1.42 -16.84 -4.59
N ILE A 59 0.11 -16.98 -4.33
CA ILE A 59 -0.76 -15.87 -3.88
C ILE A 59 -0.22 -15.25 -2.59
N ALA A 60 0.05 -16.06 -1.57
CA ALA A 60 0.52 -15.57 -0.27
C ALA A 60 1.87 -14.84 -0.37
N ILE A 61 2.80 -15.35 -1.20
CA ILE A 61 4.08 -14.69 -1.45
C ILE A 61 3.88 -13.36 -2.16
N ALA A 62 3.03 -13.31 -3.18
CA ALA A 62 2.73 -12.09 -3.92
C ALA A 62 2.10 -11.02 -3.00
N ASP A 63 1.14 -11.41 -2.15
CA ASP A 63 0.49 -10.51 -1.19
C ASP A 63 1.49 -9.95 -0.16
N LEU A 64 2.39 -10.78 0.36
CA LEU A 64 3.43 -10.34 1.30
C LEU A 64 4.39 -9.34 0.67
N ILE A 65 4.80 -9.59 -0.57
CA ILE A 65 5.71 -8.69 -1.30
C ILE A 65 5.00 -7.37 -1.64
N SER A 66 3.73 -7.43 -2.07
CA SER A 66 2.90 -6.24 -2.32
C SER A 66 2.80 -5.38 -1.05
N LEU A 67 2.40 -6.01 0.07
CA LEU A 67 2.31 -5.34 1.37
C LEU A 67 3.65 -4.74 1.83
N LEU A 68 4.77 -5.42 1.57
CA LEU A 68 6.11 -4.92 1.91
C LEU A 68 6.42 -3.61 1.15
N PHE A 69 6.23 -3.58 -0.17
CA PHE A 69 6.48 -2.37 -0.96
C PHE A 69 5.59 -1.21 -0.52
N PHE A 70 4.34 -1.52 -0.24
CA PHE A 70 3.36 -0.54 0.19
C PHE A 70 3.65 0.03 1.60
N THR A 71 4.14 -0.81 2.51
CA THR A 71 4.59 -0.41 3.85
C THR A 71 5.88 0.41 3.78
N ILE A 72 6.83 0.04 2.93
CA ILE A 72 8.06 0.83 2.69
C ILE A 72 7.70 2.22 2.14
N SER A 73 6.77 2.28 1.21
CA SER A 73 6.25 3.53 0.65
C SER A 73 5.57 4.39 1.73
N LEU A 74 4.75 3.80 2.62
CA LEU A 74 4.19 4.52 3.76
C LEU A 74 5.28 5.00 4.74
N TRP A 75 6.29 4.18 5.00
CA TRP A 75 7.39 4.52 5.89
C TRP A 75 8.17 5.74 5.40
N PHE A 76 8.50 5.80 4.11
CA PHE A 76 9.13 6.98 3.52
C PHE A 76 8.24 8.22 3.64
N ALA A 77 6.94 8.06 3.42
CA ALA A 77 5.96 9.12 3.64
C ALA A 77 5.88 9.56 5.11
N LEU A 78 6.12 8.70 6.10
CA LEU A 78 6.19 9.10 7.52
C LEU A 78 7.47 9.86 7.87
N GLN A 79 8.55 9.65 7.12
CA GLN A 79 9.85 10.26 7.40
C GLN A 79 10.08 11.62 6.76
N LYS A 80 9.07 12.27 6.15
CA LYS A 80 9.28 13.42 5.25
C LYS A 80 10.25 13.11 4.12
N PHE A 81 10.37 11.86 3.72
CA PHE A 81 11.17 11.50 2.56
C PHE A 81 10.22 11.19 1.42
N PHE A 82 9.82 12.23 0.69
CA PHE A 82 8.86 12.06 -0.40
C PHE A 82 9.53 12.27 -1.75
N TRP A 83 10.04 11.19 -2.36
CA TRP A 83 10.52 11.24 -3.74
C TRP A 83 9.50 10.62 -4.69
N VAL A 84 8.81 11.46 -5.47
CA VAL A 84 7.70 11.03 -6.36
C VAL A 84 8.06 9.84 -7.22
N LYS A 85 9.28 9.82 -7.80
CA LYS A 85 9.71 8.73 -8.66
C LYS A 85 9.78 7.41 -7.91
N LEU A 86 10.40 7.42 -6.72
CA LEU A 86 10.50 6.24 -5.87
C LEU A 86 9.12 5.78 -5.39
N GLU A 87 8.30 6.72 -4.94
CA GLU A 87 6.93 6.47 -4.49
C GLU A 87 6.08 5.83 -5.61
N THR A 88 6.18 6.35 -6.82
CA THR A 88 5.49 5.82 -7.99
C THR A 88 5.96 4.39 -8.31
N VAL A 89 7.28 4.14 -8.27
CA VAL A 89 7.84 2.81 -8.52
C VAL A 89 7.37 1.80 -7.47
N LEU A 90 7.38 2.17 -6.18
CA LEU A 90 6.93 1.29 -5.10
C LEU A 90 5.44 0.94 -5.25
N ASN A 91 4.59 1.93 -5.57
CA ASN A 91 3.16 1.68 -5.82
C ASN A 91 2.92 0.84 -7.08
N MET A 92 3.71 1.02 -8.15
CA MET A 92 3.63 0.17 -9.34
C MET A 92 4.06 -1.28 -9.06
N LEU A 93 5.11 -1.48 -8.26
CA LEU A 93 5.55 -2.82 -7.87
C LEU A 93 4.47 -3.52 -7.02
N SER A 94 3.87 -2.81 -6.07
CA SER A 94 2.72 -3.29 -5.28
C SER A 94 1.60 -3.79 -6.21
N LEU A 95 1.17 -2.93 -7.13
CA LEU A 95 0.12 -3.25 -8.11
C LEU A 95 0.46 -4.44 -9.01
N PHE A 96 1.73 -4.57 -9.40
CA PHE A 96 2.21 -5.72 -10.18
C PHE A 96 2.07 -7.03 -9.40
N PHE A 97 2.48 -7.07 -8.13
CA PHE A 97 2.33 -8.26 -7.30
C PHE A 97 0.86 -8.55 -6.95
N THR A 98 0.05 -7.53 -6.66
CA THR A 98 -1.41 -7.67 -6.49
C THR A 98 -2.05 -8.28 -7.76
N SER A 99 -1.60 -7.88 -8.95
CA SER A 99 -2.08 -8.45 -10.22
C SER A 99 -1.69 -9.92 -10.39
N ILE A 100 -0.48 -10.31 -9.98
CA ILE A 100 -0.05 -11.71 -9.95
C ILE A 100 -0.97 -12.52 -9.01
N ALA A 101 -1.28 -11.99 -7.82
CA ALA A 101 -2.16 -12.66 -6.86
C ALA A 101 -3.59 -12.85 -7.42
N ILE A 102 -4.13 -11.86 -8.14
CA ILE A 102 -5.41 -11.97 -8.86
C ILE A 102 -5.36 -13.10 -9.90
N LEU A 103 -4.33 -13.12 -10.76
CA LEU A 103 -4.18 -14.15 -11.80
C LEU A 103 -4.01 -15.55 -11.21
N ALA A 104 -3.22 -15.68 -10.15
CA ALA A 104 -3.04 -16.95 -9.44
C ALA A 104 -4.36 -17.42 -8.80
N THR A 105 -5.15 -16.51 -8.21
CA THR A 105 -6.48 -16.81 -7.64
C THR A 105 -7.46 -17.30 -8.71
N LEU A 106 -7.42 -16.70 -9.92
CA LEU A 106 -8.25 -17.12 -11.04
C LEU A 106 -7.88 -18.50 -11.61
N ASN A 107 -6.61 -18.89 -11.49
CA ASN A 107 -6.07 -20.18 -11.95
C ASN A 107 -6.24 -21.33 -10.95
N ILE A 108 -6.78 -21.08 -9.75
CA ILE A 108 -7.14 -22.15 -8.82
C ILE A 108 -8.20 -23.04 -9.46
N ASP A 109 -7.94 -24.35 -9.53
CA ASP A 109 -8.87 -25.31 -10.11
C ASP A 109 -10.16 -25.39 -9.27
N LYS A 110 -11.22 -24.78 -9.79
CA LYS A 110 -12.54 -24.71 -9.16
C LYS A 110 -13.24 -26.07 -9.10
N ARG A 111 -12.84 -27.03 -9.96
CA ARG A 111 -13.45 -28.36 -10.06
C ARG A 111 -12.97 -29.31 -8.97
N ARG A 112 -11.70 -29.20 -8.57
CA ARG A 112 -11.08 -30.06 -7.55
C ARG A 112 -11.46 -29.68 -6.12
N SER A 113 -12.00 -28.48 -5.91
CA SER A 113 -11.92 -27.80 -4.61
C SER A 113 -13.28 -27.44 -3.98
N ASN A 114 -14.42 -27.62 -4.68
CA ASN A 114 -15.75 -27.24 -4.19
C ASN A 114 -15.75 -25.81 -3.56
N LEU A 115 -14.98 -24.92 -4.21
CA LEU A 115 -14.42 -23.69 -3.63
C LEU A 115 -14.93 -22.43 -4.37
N GLY A 116 -15.92 -22.57 -5.25
CA GLY A 116 -16.40 -21.49 -6.12
C GLY A 116 -16.74 -20.19 -5.37
N ASN A 117 -17.43 -20.29 -4.23
CA ASN A 117 -17.74 -19.12 -3.39
C ASN A 117 -16.50 -18.56 -2.68
N GLN A 118 -15.53 -19.42 -2.32
CA GLN A 118 -14.33 -19.01 -1.60
C GLN A 118 -13.30 -18.32 -2.50
N VAL A 119 -13.15 -18.77 -3.75
CA VAL A 119 -12.35 -18.06 -4.76
C VAL A 119 -12.91 -16.65 -4.96
N PHE A 120 -14.23 -16.48 -4.93
CA PHE A 120 -14.85 -15.15 -4.98
C PHE A 120 -14.51 -14.29 -3.74
N TYR A 121 -14.55 -14.86 -2.53
CA TYR A 121 -14.16 -14.16 -1.30
C TYR A 121 -12.68 -13.78 -1.25
N LEU A 122 -11.80 -14.52 -1.94
CA LEU A 122 -10.40 -14.13 -2.12
C LEU A 122 -10.26 -13.06 -3.20
N LEU A 123 -10.94 -13.21 -4.34
CA LEU A 123 -10.76 -12.37 -5.52
C LEU A 123 -11.28 -10.94 -5.32
N VAL A 124 -12.42 -10.76 -4.64
CA VAL A 124 -13.03 -9.43 -4.44
C VAL A 124 -12.12 -8.46 -3.68
N PRO A 125 -11.52 -8.85 -2.53
CA PRO A 125 -10.57 -7.98 -1.85
C PRO A 125 -9.32 -7.66 -2.67
N HIS A 126 -8.78 -8.59 -3.45
CA HIS A 126 -7.64 -8.30 -4.34
C HIS A 126 -8.00 -7.24 -5.39
N PHE A 127 -9.17 -7.33 -6.02
CA PHE A 127 -9.64 -6.29 -6.95
C PHE A 127 -9.79 -4.93 -6.25
N TYR A 128 -10.33 -4.93 -5.04
CA TYR A 128 -10.50 -3.69 -4.28
C TYR A 128 -9.14 -3.07 -3.91
N MET A 129 -8.17 -3.89 -3.49
CA MET A 129 -6.79 -3.44 -3.26
C MET A 129 -6.17 -2.84 -4.52
N ALA A 130 -6.29 -3.51 -5.67
CA ALA A 130 -5.77 -3.01 -6.94
C ALA A 130 -6.39 -1.66 -7.34
N LEU A 131 -7.70 -1.46 -7.12
CA LEU A 131 -8.36 -0.18 -7.37
C LEU A 131 -7.81 0.95 -6.48
N ILE A 132 -7.57 0.67 -5.20
CA ILE A 132 -7.01 1.67 -4.28
C ILE A 132 -5.55 1.96 -4.61
N GLU A 133 -4.76 0.95 -4.94
CA GLU A 133 -3.37 1.12 -5.38
C GLU A 133 -3.29 1.98 -6.65
N MET A 134 -4.18 1.75 -7.62
CA MET A 134 -4.31 2.61 -8.81
C MET A 134 -4.71 4.03 -8.44
N PHE A 135 -5.66 4.20 -7.52
CA PHE A 135 -6.04 5.53 -7.02
C PHE A 135 -4.83 6.24 -6.40
N ALA A 136 -4.09 5.58 -5.50
CA ALA A 136 -2.92 6.14 -4.85
C ALA A 136 -1.84 6.52 -5.87
N LEU A 137 -1.59 5.67 -6.87
CA LEU A 137 -0.63 5.91 -7.95
C LEU A 137 -1.01 7.15 -8.78
N ILE A 138 -2.25 7.22 -9.25
CA ILE A 138 -2.75 8.35 -10.05
C ILE A 138 -2.71 9.64 -9.22
N TRP A 139 -3.08 9.54 -7.95
CA TRP A 139 -3.10 10.69 -7.05
C TRP A 139 -1.71 11.27 -6.81
N VAL A 140 -0.75 10.42 -6.45
CA VAL A 140 0.66 10.80 -6.31
C VAL A 140 1.16 11.44 -7.59
N TRP A 141 0.95 10.80 -8.74
CA TRP A 141 1.44 11.30 -10.03
C TRP A 141 0.89 12.67 -10.40
N LYS A 142 -0.41 12.91 -10.13
CA LYS A 142 -1.10 14.15 -10.46
C LYS A 142 -0.81 15.28 -9.47
N PHE A 143 -0.79 14.97 -8.17
CA PHE A 143 -0.85 15.97 -7.11
C PHE A 143 0.39 16.02 -6.22
N THR A 144 1.48 15.32 -6.49
CA THR A 144 2.67 15.42 -5.60
C THR A 144 3.95 15.78 -6.33
N ARG A 145 3.86 16.44 -7.50
CA ARG A 145 4.99 16.76 -8.40
C ARG A 145 6.17 17.48 -7.72
N ASN A 146 7.32 17.42 -8.42
CA ASN A 146 8.70 17.80 -8.04
C ASN A 146 8.90 18.88 -6.97
N THR A 147 8.09 19.94 -6.92
CA THR A 147 8.20 21.02 -5.92
C THR A 147 8.06 20.49 -4.50
N VAL A 148 7.10 19.59 -4.28
CA VAL A 148 6.82 19.01 -2.96
C VAL A 148 7.90 18.01 -2.54
N SER A 149 8.42 17.24 -3.50
CA SER A 149 9.56 16.35 -3.24
C SER A 149 10.80 17.10 -2.79
N ASN A 150 11.12 18.20 -3.45
CA ASN A 150 12.29 18.99 -3.12
C ASN A 150 12.12 19.68 -1.75
N LEU A 151 10.92 20.16 -1.43
CA LEU A 151 10.61 20.76 -0.12
C LEU A 151 10.90 19.77 1.02
N PHE A 152 10.43 18.53 0.90
CA PHE A 152 10.57 17.54 1.96
C PHE A 152 11.96 16.92 2.06
N ILE A 153 12.67 16.74 0.93
CA ILE A 153 14.07 16.28 0.94
C ILE A 153 14.96 17.33 1.62
N ASN A 154 14.73 18.62 1.37
CA ASN A 154 15.53 19.70 1.95
C ASN A 154 15.36 19.80 3.48
N ASN A 155 14.19 19.43 4.01
CA ASN A 155 13.87 19.48 5.44
C ASN A 155 13.72 18.07 6.05
N TRP A 156 14.45 17.10 5.50
CA TRP A 156 14.36 15.71 5.93
C TRP A 156 14.68 15.56 7.43
N GLY A 157 13.77 14.92 8.17
CA GLY A 157 13.94 14.66 9.60
C GLY A 157 13.58 15.82 10.53
N ALA A 158 13.32 17.02 10.01
CA ALA A 158 12.87 18.17 10.81
C ALA A 158 11.36 18.12 11.08
N GLU A 159 10.87 18.78 12.14
CA GLU A 159 9.43 18.95 12.39
C GLU A 159 8.75 19.77 11.28
N THR A 160 7.45 19.56 11.05
CA THR A 160 6.68 20.29 10.02
C THR A 160 6.46 21.73 10.46
N ASN A 161 7.10 22.66 9.76
CA ASN A 161 6.95 24.08 10.01
C ASN A 161 5.70 24.64 9.33
N TYR A 162 5.08 25.66 9.95
CA TYR A 162 3.91 26.34 9.39
C TYR A 162 4.20 26.95 7.99
N CYS A 163 5.43 27.39 7.75
CA CYS A 163 5.85 27.88 6.43
C CYS A 163 5.83 26.79 5.35
N GLU A 164 6.15 25.53 5.70
CA GLU A 164 6.06 24.40 4.78
C GLU A 164 4.60 24.15 4.40
N LEU A 165 3.70 24.10 5.39
CA LEU A 165 2.26 23.92 5.16
C LEU A 165 1.69 25.01 4.25
N ARG A 166 2.04 26.28 4.50
CA ARG A 166 1.61 27.41 3.65
C ARG A 166 2.23 27.35 2.24
N GLN A 167 3.36 26.66 2.07
CA GLN A 167 3.97 26.47 0.75
C GLN A 167 3.27 25.34 0.00
N LEU A 168 2.90 24.24 0.68
CA LEU A 168 2.00 23.22 0.16
C LEU A 168 0.66 23.83 -0.29
N ASP A 169 0.01 24.66 0.53
CA ASP A 169 -1.25 25.31 0.16
C ASP A 169 -1.14 26.28 -1.04
N ARG A 170 0.06 26.78 -1.34
CA ARG A 170 0.29 27.69 -2.48
C ARG A 170 0.64 26.96 -3.77
N ASP A 171 1.18 25.75 -3.67
CA ASP A 171 1.58 24.92 -4.81
C ASP A 171 0.41 24.05 -5.33
N PHE A 172 -0.76 24.07 -4.66
CA PHE A 172 -2.00 23.36 -5.02
C PHE A 172 -3.21 24.27 -5.11
#